data_AF-A0A844DED8-F1
#
_entry.id   AF-A0A844DED8-F1
#
_cell.length_a   1.000
_cell.length_b   1.000
_cell.length_c   1.000
_cell.angle_alpha   90.00
_cell.angle_beta   90.00
_cell.angle_gamma   90.00
#
_symmetry.space_group_name_H-M   'P 1'
#
loop_
_entity.id
_entity.type
_entity.pdbx_description
1 polymer ?
#
loop_
_entity_poly.entity_id
_entity_poly.type
_entity_poly.pdbx_seq_one_letter_code
_entity_poly.pdbx_strand_id
1 'polypeptide(L)'
;MTITFDNHQYATRLTEAGMAPALADIQAAMAGDVMRELIALDSRLERTDAKIDQVKIMVNARIDQVELKLEAKIADTKAEIIKWVVTVGILQSSLISALLLKLT
;
A
#
# COMPACT_ATOMS: atom_id res chain seq x y z
N MET A 1 -0.06 7.44 25.01
CA MET A 1 0.13 7.95 26.40
C MET A 1 1.34 8.88 26.34
N THR A 2 1.15 10.20 26.33
CA THR A 2 2.25 11.15 26.07
C THR A 2 3.06 11.33 27.34
N ILE A 3 4.26 10.77 27.38
CA ILE A 3 5.21 10.98 28.47
C ILE A 3 5.76 12.40 28.32
N THR A 4 5.41 13.29 29.25
CA THR A 4 5.94 14.66 29.28
C THR A 4 7.20 14.66 30.13
N PHE A 5 8.34 15.02 29.54
CA PHE A 5 9.62 15.10 30.26
C PHE A 5 9.79 16.47 30.91
N ASP A 6 9.93 16.50 32.23
CA ASP A 6 10.12 17.71 33.02
C ASP A 6 11.62 17.92 33.32
N ASN A 7 12.22 18.87 32.58
CA ASN A 7 13.63 19.22 32.73
C ASN A 7 13.95 19.73 34.15
N HIS A 8 13.07 20.50 34.78
CA HIS A 8 13.34 21.10 36.08
C HIS A 8 13.30 20.05 37.20
N GLN A 9 12.30 19.17 37.16
CA GLN A 9 12.23 18.05 38.09
C GLN A 9 13.43 17.10 37.92
N TYR A 10 13.87 16.87 36.69
CA TYR A 10 15.05 16.04 36.41
C TYR A 10 16.35 16.68 36.89
N ALA A 11 16.56 17.99 36.65
CA ALA A 11 17.71 18.73 37.18
C ALA A 11 17.73 18.77 38.72
N THR A 12 16.58 18.96 39.35
CA THR A 12 16.44 18.95 40.82
C THR A 12 16.89 17.61 41.39
N ARG A 13 16.44 16.49 40.80
CA ARG A 13 16.84 15.15 41.22
C ARG A 13 18.32 14.87 41.03
N LEU A 14 18.92 15.36 39.94
CA LEU A 14 20.37 15.23 39.72
C LEU A 14 21.15 16.02 40.78
N THR A 15 20.69 17.21 41.13
CA THR A 15 21.31 18.04 42.17
C THR A 15 21.18 17.40 43.55
N GLU A 16 20.01 16.86 43.88
CA GLU A 16 19.76 16.09 45.11
C GLU A 16 20.64 14.82 45.20
N ALA A 17 20.98 14.22 44.05
CA ALA A 17 21.90 13.08 43.96
C ALA A 17 23.39 13.48 44.09
N GLY A 18 23.69 14.76 44.34
CA GLY A 18 25.05 15.27 44.56
C GLY A 18 25.74 15.79 43.30
N MET A 19 25.02 15.93 42.17
CA MET A 19 25.55 16.60 40.98
C MET A 19 25.63 18.12 41.20
N ALA A 20 26.67 18.76 40.68
CA ALA A 20 26.75 20.22 40.69
C ALA A 20 25.53 20.83 39.96
N PRO A 21 24.85 21.85 40.51
CA PRO A 21 23.62 22.40 39.93
C PRO A 21 23.74 22.78 38.45
N ALA A 22 24.86 23.43 38.07
CA ALA A 22 25.12 23.80 36.68
C ALA A 22 25.23 22.60 35.73
N LEU A 23 25.80 21.47 36.21
CA LEU A 23 25.90 20.25 35.40
C LEU A 23 24.55 19.53 35.29
N ALA A 24 23.77 19.54 36.38
CA ALA A 24 22.42 18.97 36.42
C ALA A 24 21.47 19.68 35.43
N ASP A 25 21.54 21.01 35.36
CA ASP A 25 20.75 21.80 34.41
C ASP A 25 21.13 21.51 32.96
N ILE A 26 22.43 21.43 32.65
CA ILE A 26 22.92 21.11 31.30
C ILE A 26 22.48 19.71 30.89
N GLN A 27 22.61 18.72 31.79
CA GLN A 27 22.18 17.36 31.52
C GLN A 27 20.66 17.27 31.32
N ALA A 28 19.87 18.02 32.10
CA ALA A 28 18.43 18.09 31.95
C ALA A 28 18.00 18.74 30.64
N ALA A 29 18.69 19.79 30.21
CA ALA A 29 18.46 20.44 28.92
C ALA A 29 18.72 19.45 27.77
N MET A 30 19.86 18.77 27.78
CA MET A 30 20.25 17.76 26.79
C MET A 30 19.24 16.60 26.73
N ALA A 31 18.85 16.06 27.89
CA ALA A 31 17.84 15.00 27.97
C ALA A 31 16.48 15.47 27.42
N GLY A 32 16.11 16.72 27.70
CA GLY A 32 14.90 17.33 27.16
C GLY A 32 14.95 17.50 25.64
N ASP A 33 16.09 17.88 25.07
CA ASP A 33 16.28 17.96 23.62
C ASP A 33 16.11 16.59 22.95
N VAL A 34 16.77 15.56 23.48
CA VAL A 34 16.63 14.18 22.98
C VAL A 34 15.18 13.71 23.08
N MET A 35 14.50 13.98 24.20
CA MET A 35 13.11 13.58 24.37
C MET A 35 12.17 14.29 23.37
N ARG A 36 12.40 15.58 23.11
CA ARG A 36 11.64 16.33 22.08
C ARG A 36 11.83 15.71 20.71
N GLU A 37 13.06 15.32 20.37
CA GLU A 37 13.36 14.66 19.10
C GLU A 37 12.69 13.29 19.00
N LEU A 38 12.70 12.50 20.08
CA LEU A 38 12.00 11.21 20.15
C LEU A 38 10.49 11.35 19.94
N ILE A 39 9.85 12.34 20.58
CA ILE A 39 8.42 12.64 20.38
C ILE A 39 8.16 13.05 18.92
N ALA A 40 9.04 13.86 18.33
CA ALA A 40 8.93 14.25 16.93
C ALA A 40 9.09 13.04 15.99
N LEU A 41 10.03 12.13 16.28
CA LEU A 41 10.24 10.88 15.55
C LEU A 41 9.03 9.96 15.65
N ASP A 42 8.46 9.79 16.84
CA ASP A 42 7.25 8.99 17.07
C ASP A 42 6.08 9.52 16.21
N SER A 43 5.86 10.84 16.22
CA SER A 43 4.83 11.45 15.37
C SER A 43 5.09 11.28 13.86
N ARG A 44 6.36 11.21 13.44
CA ARG A 44 6.74 10.94 12.04
C ARG A 44 6.54 9.48 11.69
N LEU A 45 6.79 8.57 12.63
CA LEU A 45 6.54 7.14 12.48
C LEU A 45 5.05 6.87 12.31
N GLU A 46 4.20 7.41 13.20
CA GLU A 46 2.74 7.29 13.10
C GLU A 46 2.21 7.82 11.74
N ARG A 47 2.72 8.97 11.28
CA ARG A 47 2.36 9.49 9.95
C ARG A 47 2.84 8.60 8.81
N THR A 48 3.97 7.94 8.98
CA THR A 48 4.52 7.03 7.97
C THR A 48 3.72 5.74 7.93
N ASP A 49 3.35 5.17 9.07
CA ASP A 49 2.48 4.00 9.18
C ASP A 49 1.12 4.28 8.54
N ALA A 50 0.51 5.43 8.84
CA ALA A 50 -0.75 5.84 8.21
C ALA A 50 -0.64 5.95 6.67
N LYS A 51 0.49 6.45 6.15
CA LYS A 51 0.74 6.48 4.70
C LYS A 51 0.93 5.09 4.12
N ILE A 52 1.60 4.19 4.83
CA ILE A 52 1.79 2.79 4.40
C ILE A 52 0.43 2.10 4.30
N ASP A 53 -0.43 2.26 5.30
CA ASP A 53 -1.78 1.69 5.30
C ASP A 53 -2.62 2.24 4.13
N GLN A 54 -2.55 3.56 3.88
CA GLN A 54 -3.22 4.18 2.75
C GLN A 54 -2.72 3.60 1.41
N VAL A 55 -1.40 3.47 1.24
CA VAL A 55 -0.81 2.89 0.03
C VAL A 55 -1.24 1.44 -0.15
N LYS A 56 -1.28 0.65 0.93
CA LYS A 56 -1.73 -0.75 0.89
C LYS A 56 -3.18 -0.88 0.41
N ILE A 57 -4.07 -0.04 0.93
CA ILE A 57 -5.47 0.02 0.48
C ILE A 57 -5.56 0.39 -1.00
N MET A 58 -4.84 1.43 -1.42
CA MET A 58 -4.84 1.89 -2.81
C MET A 58 -4.29 0.84 -3.79
N VAL A 59 -3.24 0.11 -3.40
CA VAL A 59 -2.63 -0.93 -4.22
C VAL A 59 -3.58 -2.11 -4.36
N ASN A 60 -4.20 -2.58 -3.27
CA ASN A 60 -5.18 -3.66 -3.32
C ASN A 60 -6.36 -3.31 -4.24
N ALA A 61 -6.93 -2.11 -4.08
CA ALA A 61 -8.03 -1.65 -4.95
C ALA A 61 -7.63 -1.57 -6.44
N ARG A 62 -6.37 -1.20 -6.73
CA ARG A 62 -5.85 -1.19 -8.10
C ARG A 62 -5.64 -2.61 -8.64
N ILE A 63 -5.22 -3.55 -7.81
CA ILE A 63 -5.10 -4.97 -8.18
C ILE A 63 -6.48 -5.51 -8.53
N ASP A 64 -7.47 -5.36 -7.65
CA ASP A 64 -8.84 -5.81 -7.89
C ASP A 64 -9.41 -5.22 -9.20
N GLN A 65 -9.16 -3.93 -9.45
CA GLN A 65 -9.59 -3.27 -10.68
C GLN A 65 -8.90 -3.85 -11.93
N VAL A 66 -7.62 -4.19 -11.84
CA VAL A 66 -6.87 -4.79 -12.95
C VAL A 66 -7.34 -6.22 -13.21
N GLU A 67 -7.60 -7.00 -12.16
CA GLU A 67 -8.15 -8.35 -12.28
C GLU A 67 -9.50 -8.34 -12.99
N LEU A 68 -10.44 -7.49 -12.56
CA LEU A 68 -11.75 -7.35 -13.21
C LEU A 68 -11.64 -6.93 -14.68
N LYS A 69 -10.75 -5.99 -14.99
CA LYS A 69 -10.52 -5.57 -16.39
C LYS A 69 -9.94 -6.69 -17.24
N LEU A 70 -9.06 -7.51 -16.66
CA LEU A 70 -8.45 -8.63 -17.35
C LEU A 70 -9.47 -9.74 -17.61
N GLU A 71 -10.28 -10.10 -16.62
CA GLU A 71 -11.39 -11.04 -16.76
C GLU A 71 -12.37 -10.60 -17.85
N ALA A 72 -12.75 -9.33 -17.86
CA ALA A 72 -13.64 -8.77 -18.88
C ALA A 72 -13.03 -8.89 -20.29
N LYS A 73 -11.74 -8.55 -20.45
CA LYS A 73 -11.05 -8.69 -21.74
C LYS A 73 -10.92 -10.15 -22.20
N ILE A 74 -10.69 -11.07 -21.26
CA ILE A 74 -10.64 -12.51 -21.55
C ILE A 74 -12.02 -12.99 -22.03
N ALA A 75 -13.09 -12.59 -21.35
CA ALA A 75 -14.46 -12.94 -21.73
C ALA A 75 -14.81 -12.40 -23.13
N ASP A 76 -14.46 -11.14 -23.41
CA ASP A 76 -14.67 -10.51 -24.72
C ASP A 76 -13.89 -11.21 -25.83
N THR A 77 -12.60 -11.49 -25.59
CA THR A 77 -11.75 -12.24 -26.54
C THR A 77 -12.30 -13.64 -26.79
N LYS A 78 -12.79 -14.33 -25.75
CA LYS A 78 -13.40 -15.66 -25.88
C LYS A 78 -14.68 -15.58 -26.73
N ALA A 79 -15.51 -14.57 -26.52
CA ALA A 79 -16.73 -14.36 -27.30
C ALA A 79 -16.41 -14.08 -28.78
N GLU A 80 -15.40 -13.24 -29.05
CA GLU A 80 -14.94 -12.96 -30.41
C GLU A 80 -14.41 -14.23 -31.10
N ILE A 81 -13.58 -15.03 -30.42
CA ILE A 81 -13.10 -16.31 -30.95
C ILE A 81 -14.28 -17.24 -31.26
N ILE A 82 -15.24 -17.40 -30.33
CA ILE A 82 -16.42 -18.23 -30.57
C ILE A 82 -17.18 -17.76 -31.82
N LYS A 83 -17.40 -16.45 -31.96
CA LYS A 83 -18.08 -15.86 -33.11
C LYS A 83 -17.35 -16.19 -34.43
N TRP A 84 -16.02 -16.03 -34.47
CA TRP A 84 -15.23 -16.37 -35.64
C TRP A 84 -15.27 -17.86 -35.96
N VAL A 85 -15.12 -18.73 -34.95
CA VAL A 85 -15.17 -20.19 -35.12
C VAL A 85 -16.51 -20.64 -35.69
N VAL A 86 -17.63 -20.12 -35.15
CA VAL A 86 -18.98 -20.44 -35.64
C VAL A 86 -19.16 -19.95 -37.09
N THR A 87 -18.73 -18.72 -37.38
CA THR A 87 -18.86 -18.12 -38.72
C THR A 87 -18.08 -18.93 -39.76
N VAL A 88 -16.82 -19.28 -39.47
CA VAL A 88 -15.98 -20.08 -40.36
C VAL A 88 -16.53 -21.50 -40.50
N GLY A 89 -17.02 -22.11 -39.42
CA GLY A 89 -17.63 -23.44 -39.44
C GLY A 89 -18.83 -23.51 -40.38
N ILE A 90 -19.75 -22.54 -40.28
CA ILE A 90 -20.94 -22.47 -41.17
C ILE A 90 -20.51 -22.31 -42.64
N LEU A 91 -19.53 -21.45 -42.91
CA LEU A 91 -19.04 -21.22 -44.27
C LEU A 91 -18.41 -22.50 -44.86
N GLN A 92 -17.55 -23.18 -44.10
CA GLN A 92 -16.92 -24.42 -44.52
C GLN A 92 -17.94 -25.54 -44.75
N SER A 93 -18.91 -25.72 -43.84
CA SER A 93 -19.98 -26.71 -44.02
C SER A 93 -20.78 -26.43 -45.29
N SER A 94 -21.12 -25.17 -45.55
CA SER A 94 -21.87 -24.77 -46.76
C SER A 94 -21.08 -25.07 -48.04
N LEU A 95 -19.77 -24.78 -48.04
CA LEU A 95 -18.88 -25.10 -49.16
C LEU A 95 -18.78 -26.61 -49.42
N ILE A 96 -18.64 -27.41 -48.36
CA ILE A 96 -18.59 -28.88 -48.48
C ILE A 96 -19.91 -29.41 -49.05
N SER A 97 -21.06 -28.94 -48.54
CA SER A 97 -22.38 -29.34 -49.05
C SER A 97 -22.55 -28.99 -50.53
N ALA A 98 -22.12 -27.80 -50.96
CA ALA A 98 -22.19 -27.39 -52.37
C ALA A 98 -21.31 -28.25 -53.28
N LEU A 99 -20.11 -28.61 -52.82
CA LEU A 99 -19.22 -29.51 -53.57
C LEU A 99 -19.82 -30.91 -53.70
N LEU A 100 -20.38 -31.48 -52.62
CA LEU A 100 -21.03 -32.79 -52.66
C LEU A 100 -22.21 -32.82 -53.64
N LEU A 101 -23.02 -31.76 -53.69
CA LEU A 101 -24.14 -31.65 -54.64
C LEU A 101 -23.65 -31.60 -56.10
N LYS A 102 -22.51 -30.95 -56.38
CA LYS A 102 -21.95 -30.87 -57.74
C LYS A 102 -21.34 -32.20 -58.21
N LEU A 103 -20.88 -33.03 -57.27
CA LEU A 103 -20.24 -34.33 -57.55
C LEU A 103 -21.22 -35.51 -57.66
N THR A 104 -22.48 -35.32 -57.27
CA THR A 104 -23.56 -36.32 -57.37
C THR A 104 -24.43 -36.03 -58.58
#